data_AF-A0A9N9CA33-F1
#
_entry.id   AF-A0A9N9CA33-F1
#
_cell.length_a   1.000
_cell.length_b   1.000
_cell.length_c   1.000
_cell.angle_alpha   90.00
_cell.angle_beta   90.00
_cell.angle_gamma   90.00
#
_symmetry.space_group_name_H-M   'P 1'
#
loop_
_entity.id
_entity.type
_entity.pdbx_description
1 polymer ?
#
loop_
_entity_poly.entity_id
_entity_poly.type
_entity_poly.pdbx_seq_one_letter_code
_entity_poly.pdbx_strand_id
1 'polypeptide(L)'
;DKQKRIDQLKQEQQIITDINVKFAQFLRQSAIAIFNNVYADYLDHFIEQEKIKKCVDPDNYDDEILKGIETSKIVYMEKIEAIKKAIENNDPSVPPISPEDISNLEEQLYTLPINGQTLKNIKDGAERGLTNVFRYEEKSYWRSLSGEGRFMNRFIRFIRSF
;
A
#
# COMPACT_ATOMS: atom_id res chain seq x y z
N ASP A 1 -0.08 -10.49 26.13
CA ASP A 1 0.61 -11.68 25.61
C ASP A 1 1.37 -11.31 24.34
N LYS A 2 2.71 -11.30 24.39
CA LYS A 2 3.57 -10.72 23.35
C LYS A 2 3.52 -11.53 22.06
N GLN A 3 3.47 -12.87 22.16
CA GLN A 3 3.45 -13.76 21.00
C GLN A 3 2.14 -13.61 20.21
N LYS A 4 1.00 -13.59 20.91
CA LYS A 4 -0.32 -13.38 20.29
C LYS A 4 -0.39 -12.08 19.50
N ARG A 5 0.24 -11.00 20.00
CA ARG A 5 0.29 -9.71 19.30
C ARG A 5 1.15 -9.76 18.04
N ILE A 6 2.28 -10.47 18.07
CA ILE A 6 3.16 -10.68 16.91
C ILE A 6 2.41 -11.46 15.82
N ASP A 7 1.70 -12.52 16.20
CA ASP A 7 0.98 -13.36 15.24
C ASP A 7 -0.18 -12.59 14.57
N GLN A 8 -0.89 -11.75 15.33
CA GLN A 8 -1.92 -10.86 14.77
C GLN A 8 -1.34 -9.86 13.77
N LEU A 9 -0.17 -9.27 14.06
CA LEU A 9 0.51 -8.34 13.16
C LEU A 9 0.93 -9.02 11.85
N LYS A 10 1.47 -10.25 11.93
CA LYS A 10 1.81 -11.04 10.74
C LYS A 10 0.59 -11.36 9.89
N GLN A 11 -0.53 -11.70 10.52
CA GLN A 11 -1.78 -11.96 9.82
C GLN A 11 -2.30 -10.71 9.11
N GLU A 12 -2.30 -9.55 9.76
CA GLU A 12 -2.70 -8.31 9.11
C GLU A 12 -1.78 -7.92 7.96
N GLN A 13 -0.47 -8.07 8.14
CA GLN A 13 0.50 -7.79 7.08
C GLN A 13 0.25 -8.67 5.85
N GLN A 14 -0.11 -9.93 6.05
CA GLN A 14 -0.48 -10.84 4.97
C GLN A 14 -1.75 -10.37 4.26
N ILE A 15 -2.81 -10.01 5.02
CA ILE A 15 -4.07 -9.51 4.46
C ILE A 15 -3.84 -8.22 3.65
N ILE A 16 -3.09 -7.27 4.19
CA ILE A 16 -2.74 -6.00 3.52
C ILE A 16 -1.98 -6.29 2.23
N THR A 17 -1.01 -7.20 2.26
CA THR A 17 -0.25 -7.61 1.07
C THR A 17 -1.18 -8.19 0.00
N ASP A 18 -2.07 -9.10 0.38
CA ASP A 18 -2.98 -9.76 -0.56
C ASP A 18 -4.01 -8.79 -1.15
N ILE A 19 -4.49 -7.82 -0.38
CA ILE A 19 -5.37 -6.75 -0.88
C ILE A 19 -4.62 -5.83 -1.86
N ASN A 20 -3.39 -5.42 -1.54
CA ASN A 20 -2.58 -4.60 -2.45
C ASN A 20 -2.31 -5.28 -3.79
N VAL A 21 -2.11 -6.61 -3.77
CA VAL A 21 -1.96 -7.42 -4.98
C VAL A 21 -3.22 -7.37 -5.84
N LYS A 22 -4.41 -7.49 -5.24
CA LYS A 22 -5.70 -7.37 -5.94
C LYS A 22 -5.93 -5.96 -6.51
N PHE A 23 -5.55 -4.92 -5.76
CA PHE A 23 -5.60 -3.54 -6.27
C PHE A 23 -4.69 -3.37 -7.49
N ALA A 24 -3.46 -3.88 -7.44
CA ALA A 24 -2.55 -3.82 -8.57
C ALA A 24 -3.07 -4.59 -9.80
N GLN A 25 -3.72 -5.74 -9.59
CA GLN A 25 -4.38 -6.50 -10.65
C GLN A 25 -5.48 -5.68 -11.35
N PHE A 26 -6.39 -5.06 -10.59
CA PHE A 26 -7.43 -4.20 -11.12
C PHE A 26 -6.87 -3.01 -11.92
N LEU A 27 -5.84 -2.36 -11.38
CA LEU A 27 -5.16 -1.24 -12.04
C LEU A 27 -4.55 -1.65 -13.38
N ARG A 28 -3.92 -2.84 -13.45
CA ARG A 28 -3.37 -3.37 -14.70
C ARG A 28 -4.44 -3.74 -15.71
N GLN A 29 -5.55 -4.33 -15.27
CA GLN A 29 -6.68 -4.69 -16.13
C GLN A 29 -7.31 -3.46 -16.79
N SER A 30 -7.37 -2.33 -16.08
CA SER A 30 -7.89 -1.06 -16.57
C SER A 30 -6.96 -0.28 -17.52
N ALA A 31 -5.87 -0.90 -18.00
CA ALA A 31 -4.83 -0.29 -18.86
C ALA A 31 -4.07 0.90 -18.24
N ILE A 32 -4.19 1.10 -16.93
CA ILE A 32 -3.42 2.10 -16.18
C ILE A 32 -2.07 1.50 -15.80
N ALA A 33 -1.26 1.21 -16.83
CA ALA A 33 0.04 0.54 -16.73
C ALA A 33 1.06 1.29 -15.87
N ILE A 34 0.82 2.58 -15.57
CA ILE A 34 1.73 3.46 -14.83
C ILE A 34 1.65 3.25 -13.29
N PHE A 35 0.56 2.69 -12.75
CA PHE A 35 0.33 2.66 -11.30
C PHE A 35 0.94 1.46 -10.55
N ASN A 36 1.63 0.59 -11.27
CA ASN A 36 2.04 -0.74 -10.81
C ASN A 36 3.07 -0.76 -9.66
N ASN A 37 3.70 0.38 -9.32
CA ASN A 37 4.84 0.38 -8.39
C ASN A 37 4.67 1.19 -7.11
N VAL A 38 3.53 1.84 -6.85
CA VAL A 38 3.42 2.76 -5.70
C VAL A 38 3.58 2.03 -4.36
N TYR A 39 3.13 0.78 -4.25
CA TYR A 39 3.32 -0.02 -3.03
C TYR A 39 4.76 -0.54 -2.90
N ALA A 40 5.44 -0.85 -4.01
CA ALA A 40 6.86 -1.17 -3.96
C ALA A 40 7.70 0.05 -3.57
N ASP A 41 7.36 1.24 -4.09
CA ASP A 41 7.98 2.52 -3.71
C ASP A 41 7.75 2.83 -2.22
N TYR A 42 6.57 2.46 -1.69
CA TYR A 42 6.28 2.54 -0.26
C TYR A 42 7.23 1.63 0.53
N LEU A 43 7.35 0.35 0.16
CA LEU A 43 8.27 -0.57 0.84
C LEU A 43 9.74 -0.12 0.73
N ASP A 44 10.14 0.44 -0.41
CA ASP A 44 11.48 1.02 -0.60
C ASP A 44 11.75 2.18 0.36
N HIS A 45 10.78 3.06 0.54
CA HIS A 45 10.91 4.14 1.52
C HIS A 45 11.14 3.59 2.94
N PHE A 46 10.43 2.54 3.34
CA PHE A 46 10.63 1.92 4.66
C PHE A 46 12.00 1.23 4.78
N ILE A 47 12.45 0.53 3.74
CA ILE A 47 13.78 -0.07 3.68
C ILE A 47 14.87 0.99 3.88
N GLU A 48 14.75 2.14 3.22
CA GLU A 48 15.70 3.25 3.38
C GLU A 48 15.70 3.81 4.80
N GLN A 49 14.52 4.07 5.38
CA GLN A 49 14.42 4.54 6.76
C GLN A 49 15.03 3.55 7.75
N GLU A 50 14.81 2.26 7.52
CA GLU A 50 15.31 1.23 8.41
C GLU A 50 16.83 1.05 8.31
N LYS A 51 17.40 1.17 7.09
CA LYS A 51 18.85 1.24 6.88
C LYS A 51 19.49 2.43 7.59
N ILE A 52 18.80 3.58 7.61
CA ILE A 52 19.27 4.76 8.37
C ILE A 52 19.30 4.45 9.87
N LYS A 53 18.25 3.84 10.44
CA LYS A 53 18.23 3.46 11.86
C LYS A 53 19.36 2.51 12.23
N LYS A 54 19.60 1.49 11.41
CA LYS A 54 20.73 0.56 11.58
C LYS A 54 22.08 1.28 11.59
N CYS A 55 22.24 2.30 10.75
CA CYS A 55 23.47 3.09 10.69
C CYS A 55 23.66 3.97 11.93
N VAL A 56 22.56 4.51 12.47
CA VAL A 56 22.59 5.43 13.63
C VAL A 56 22.83 4.71 14.95
N ASP A 57 22.26 3.51 15.14
CA ASP A 57 22.39 2.72 16.38
C ASP A 57 22.52 1.23 16.06
N PRO A 58 23.68 0.78 15.55
CA PRO A 58 23.86 -0.60 15.10
C PRO A 58 23.80 -1.62 16.25
N ASP A 59 24.20 -1.23 17.46
CA ASP A 59 24.31 -2.15 18.61
C ASP A 59 22.93 -2.53 19.19
N ASN A 60 21.92 -1.67 19.01
CA ASN A 60 20.55 -1.92 19.46
C ASN A 60 19.58 -2.23 18.31
N TYR A 61 20.10 -2.39 17.10
CA TYR A 61 19.29 -2.61 15.91
C TYR A 61 18.90 -4.09 15.74
N ASP A 62 17.62 -4.34 15.45
CA ASP A 62 17.12 -5.68 15.13
C ASP A 62 17.10 -5.91 13.62
N ASP A 63 18.08 -6.68 13.14
CA ASP A 63 18.24 -7.03 11.72
C ASP A 63 17.04 -7.79 11.12
N GLU A 64 16.23 -8.45 11.95
CA GLU A 64 15.04 -9.15 11.46
C GLU A 64 13.96 -8.19 10.97
N ILE A 65 13.97 -6.92 11.40
CA ILE A 65 13.03 -5.89 10.93
C ILE A 65 13.31 -5.56 9.45
N LEU A 66 14.54 -5.18 9.11
CA LEU A 66 14.92 -4.87 7.73
C LEU A 66 14.71 -6.08 6.82
N LYS A 67 15.14 -7.27 7.27
CA LYS A 67 14.97 -8.51 6.52
C LYS A 67 13.49 -8.83 6.27
N GLY A 68 12.63 -8.58 7.26
CA GLY A 68 11.18 -8.76 7.12
C GLY A 68 10.57 -7.85 6.06
N ILE A 69 10.98 -6.57 6.03
CA ILE A 69 10.50 -5.60 5.03
C ILE A 69 11.03 -5.96 3.63
N GLU A 70 12.30 -6.32 3.50
CA GLU A 70 12.91 -6.75 2.23
C GLU A 70 12.23 -8.02 1.69
N THR A 71 11.97 -9.01 2.55
CA THR A 71 11.24 -10.23 2.18
C THR A 71 9.82 -9.92 1.73
N SER A 72 9.13 -9.01 2.42
CA SER A 72 7.78 -8.60 2.04
C SER A 72 7.73 -7.95 0.66
N LYS A 73 8.74 -7.14 0.33
CA LYS A 73 8.89 -6.54 -1.00
C LYS A 73 9.09 -7.59 -2.08
N ILE A 74 9.99 -8.55 -1.85
CA ILE A 74 10.24 -9.66 -2.78
C ILE A 74 8.96 -10.44 -3.06
N VAL A 75 8.25 -10.87 -2.01
CA VAL A 75 7.00 -11.63 -2.13
C VAL A 75 5.93 -10.84 -2.89
N TYR A 76 5.80 -9.53 -2.61
CA TYR A 76 4.88 -8.67 -3.35
C TYR A 76 5.25 -8.61 -4.85
N MET A 77 6.52 -8.37 -5.18
CA MET A 77 6.98 -8.29 -6.57
C MET A 77 6.77 -9.60 -7.33
N GLU A 78 7.02 -10.75 -6.70
CA GLU A 78 6.76 -12.08 -7.28
C GLU A 78 5.28 -12.28 -7.61
N LYS A 79 4.37 -11.91 -6.68
CA LYS A 79 2.92 -11.99 -6.91
C LYS A 79 2.47 -11.09 -8.07
N ILE A 80 3.02 -9.87 -8.13
CA ILE A 80 2.73 -8.91 -9.19
C ILE A 80 3.21 -9.39 -10.56
N GLU A 81 4.37 -10.04 -10.62
CA GLU A 81 4.90 -10.63 -11.87
C GLU A 81 4.11 -11.87 -12.29
N ALA A 82 3.65 -12.69 -11.34
CA ALA A 82 2.77 -13.83 -11.64
C ALA A 82 1.43 -13.36 -12.25
N ILE A 83 0.81 -12.34 -11.65
CA ILE A 83 -0.43 -11.73 -12.17
C ILE A 83 -0.21 -11.09 -13.53
N LYS A 84 0.95 -10.44 -13.75
CA LYS A 84 1.32 -9.89 -15.05
C LYS A 84 1.20 -10.94 -16.14
N LYS A 85 1.90 -12.06 -15.94
CA LYS A 85 1.95 -13.16 -16.91
C LYS A 85 0.57 -13.78 -17.11
N ALA A 86 -0.19 -13.95 -16.02
CA ALA A 86 -1.55 -14.49 -16.10
C ALA A 86 -2.48 -13.60 -16.94
N ILE A 87 -2.45 -12.28 -16.73
CA ILE A 87 -3.24 -11.32 -17.52
C ILE A 87 -2.80 -11.32 -18.99
N GLU A 88 -1.48 -11.28 -19.26
CA GLU A 88 -0.93 -11.29 -20.63
C GLU A 88 -1.31 -12.57 -21.40
N ASN A 89 -1.40 -13.70 -20.70
CA ASN A 89 -1.76 -14.99 -21.27
C ASN A 89 -3.28 -15.27 -21.30
N ASN A 90 -4.13 -14.34 -20.86
CA ASN A 90 -5.57 -14.55 -20.65
C ASN A 90 -5.88 -15.81 -19.82
N ASP A 91 -5.10 -16.04 -18.75
CA ASP A 91 -5.22 -17.20 -17.88
C ASP A 91 -6.55 -17.15 -17.09
N PRO A 92 -7.45 -18.15 -17.24
CA PRO A 92 -8.74 -18.17 -16.56
C PRO A 92 -8.63 -18.35 -15.05
N SER A 93 -7.47 -18.72 -14.50
CA SER A 93 -7.23 -18.81 -13.05
C SER A 93 -7.14 -17.45 -12.35
N VAL A 94 -6.99 -16.36 -13.11
CA VAL A 94 -6.90 -14.99 -12.60
C VAL A 94 -8.09 -14.19 -13.15
N PRO A 95 -9.26 -14.25 -12.50
CA PRO A 95 -10.45 -13.57 -12.99
C PRO A 95 -10.29 -12.04 -12.95
N PRO A 96 -11.01 -11.30 -13.81
CA PRO A 96 -11.08 -9.85 -13.71
C PRO A 96 -11.61 -9.42 -12.35
N ILE A 97 -11.05 -8.36 -11.79
CA ILE A 97 -11.52 -7.77 -10.54
C ILE A 97 -12.51 -6.66 -10.91
N SER A 98 -13.68 -6.66 -10.28
CA SER A 98 -14.69 -5.63 -10.50
C SER A 98 -14.46 -4.41 -9.60
N PRO A 99 -15.03 -3.24 -9.94
CA PRO A 99 -15.03 -2.09 -9.03
C PRO A 99 -15.67 -2.40 -7.66
N GLU A 100 -16.71 -3.23 -7.63
CA GLU A 100 -17.35 -3.66 -6.38
C GLU A 100 -16.40 -4.50 -5.51
N ASP A 101 -15.61 -5.38 -6.11
CA ASP A 101 -14.55 -6.11 -5.40
C ASP A 101 -13.55 -5.15 -4.77
N ILE A 102 -13.18 -4.06 -5.46
CA ILE A 102 -12.28 -3.04 -4.94
C ILE A 102 -12.88 -2.35 -3.72
N SER A 103 -14.15 -1.94 -3.77
CA SER A 103 -14.84 -1.35 -2.62
C SER A 103 -14.91 -2.30 -1.43
N ASN A 104 -15.19 -3.58 -1.68
CA ASN A 104 -15.22 -4.60 -0.63
C ASN A 104 -13.84 -4.84 0.01
N LEU A 105 -12.78 -4.81 -0.79
CA LEU A 105 -11.40 -4.94 -0.31
C LEU A 105 -10.96 -3.69 0.48
N GLU A 106 -11.39 -2.49 0.07
CA GLU A 106 -11.17 -1.25 0.81
C GLU A 106 -11.86 -1.28 2.18
N GLU A 107 -13.13 -1.71 2.24
CA GLU A 107 -13.85 -1.87 3.50
C GLU A 107 -13.14 -2.87 4.42
N GLN A 108 -12.68 -4.00 3.87
CA GLN A 108 -11.91 -4.99 4.63
C GLN A 108 -10.67 -4.40 5.29
N LEU A 109 -9.93 -3.51 4.60
CA LEU A 109 -8.78 -2.83 5.20
C LEU A 109 -9.17 -2.02 6.44
N TYR A 110 -10.33 -1.36 6.44
CA TYR A 110 -10.78 -0.55 7.58
C TYR A 110 -11.30 -1.37 8.76
N THR A 111 -11.69 -2.61 8.51
CA THR A 111 -12.11 -3.54 9.56
C THR A 111 -10.95 -4.25 10.27
N LEU A 112 -9.70 -4.05 9.81
CA LEU A 112 -8.53 -4.66 10.44
C LEU A 112 -8.37 -4.21 11.91
N PRO A 113 -8.23 -5.15 12.86
CA PRO A 113 -8.28 -4.85 14.30
C PRO A 113 -7.14 -3.97 14.83
N ILE A 114 -5.98 -3.96 14.17
CA ILE A 114 -4.80 -3.21 14.57
C ILE A 114 -4.62 -1.98 13.68
N ASN A 115 -4.55 -2.19 12.37
CA ASN A 115 -4.20 -1.12 11.44
C ASN A 115 -5.41 -0.47 10.76
N GLY A 116 -6.62 -1.04 10.87
CA GLY A 116 -7.76 -0.61 10.07
C GLY A 116 -8.23 0.82 10.35
N GLN A 117 -8.31 1.20 11.62
CA GLN A 117 -8.65 2.57 12.00
C GLN A 117 -7.58 3.58 11.55
N THR A 118 -6.30 3.19 11.61
CA THR A 118 -5.20 4.02 11.11
C THR A 118 -5.33 4.25 9.61
N LEU A 119 -5.56 3.20 8.83
CA LEU A 119 -5.76 3.29 7.39
C LEU A 119 -6.95 4.17 7.02
N LYS A 120 -8.07 4.03 7.75
CA LYS A 120 -9.26 4.87 7.59
C LYS A 120 -8.95 6.34 7.88
N ASN A 121 -8.26 6.63 8.98
CA ASN A 121 -7.87 7.99 9.34
C ASN A 121 -6.94 8.63 8.30
N ILE A 122 -6.01 7.86 7.72
CA ILE A 122 -5.14 8.37 6.64
C ILE A 122 -5.98 8.68 5.40
N LYS A 123 -6.95 7.84 5.04
CA LYS A 123 -7.88 8.15 3.94
C LYS A 123 -8.65 9.43 4.20
N ASP A 124 -9.33 9.52 5.35
CA ASP A 124 -10.14 10.69 5.70
C ASP A 124 -9.28 11.96 5.77
N GLY A 125 -8.02 11.83 6.20
CA GLY A 125 -7.03 12.92 6.21
C GLY A 125 -6.63 13.36 4.80
N ALA A 126 -6.35 12.41 3.91
CA ALA A 126 -6.04 12.71 2.51
C ALA A 126 -7.25 13.28 1.75
N GLU A 127 -8.46 12.79 2.01
CA GLU A 127 -9.69 13.36 1.45
C GLU A 127 -9.92 14.79 1.92
N ARG A 128 -9.78 15.06 3.22
CA ARG A 128 -9.83 16.43 3.76
C ARG A 128 -8.72 17.32 3.19
N GLY A 129 -7.52 16.78 3.04
CA GLY A 129 -6.39 17.45 2.38
C GLY A 129 -6.71 17.81 0.93
N LEU A 130 -7.30 16.90 0.16
CA LEU A 130 -7.72 17.13 -1.22
C LEU A 130 -8.88 18.14 -1.31
N THR A 131 -9.89 18.04 -0.45
CA THR A 131 -10.99 19.03 -0.36
C THR A 131 -10.45 20.42 -0.01
N ASN A 132 -9.45 20.50 0.86
CA ASN A 132 -8.75 21.75 1.15
C ASN A 132 -7.90 22.23 -0.03
N VAL A 133 -7.22 21.35 -0.77
CA VAL A 133 -6.45 21.69 -1.98
C VAL A 133 -7.35 22.24 -3.08
N PHE A 134 -8.53 21.66 -3.32
CA PHE A 134 -9.53 22.22 -4.26
C PHE A 134 -10.07 23.57 -3.77
N ARG A 135 -10.11 23.83 -2.46
CA ARG A 135 -10.44 25.13 -1.87
C ARG A 135 -9.29 26.14 -1.93
N TYR A 136 -8.06 25.68 -2.20
CA TYR A 136 -6.80 26.45 -2.18
C TYR A 136 -6.10 26.50 -3.55
N GLU A 137 -6.80 26.22 -4.65
CA GLU A 137 -6.28 26.48 -6.01
C GLU A 137 -6.09 27.99 -6.33
N GLU A 138 -6.20 28.88 -5.33
CA GLU A 138 -5.77 30.27 -5.45
C GLU A 138 -4.45 30.63 -4.74
N LYS A 139 -3.76 29.73 -4.03
CA LYS A 139 -2.41 30.07 -3.49
C LYS A 139 -1.54 28.88 -3.04
N SER A 140 -0.51 28.62 -3.85
CA SER A 140 0.83 28.15 -3.44
C SER A 140 0.99 26.70 -2.94
N TYR A 141 1.51 25.87 -3.84
CA TYR A 141 2.07 24.53 -3.69
C TYR A 141 2.91 24.31 -2.41
N TRP A 142 2.57 23.26 -1.64
CA TRP A 142 3.26 22.89 -0.40
C TRP A 142 4.44 21.93 -0.63
N ARG A 143 5.59 22.36 -0.09
CA ARG A 143 6.77 21.55 0.24
C ARG A 143 6.45 20.59 1.39
N SER A 144 7.00 19.37 1.30
CA SER A 144 7.13 18.37 2.36
C SER A 144 5.86 17.63 2.81
N LEU A 145 5.62 16.46 2.22
CA LEU A 145 4.83 15.40 2.86
C LEU A 145 5.59 14.07 2.73
N SER A 146 5.77 13.41 3.88
CA SER A 146 6.37 12.10 4.09
C SER A 146 5.71 11.00 3.24
N GLY A 147 6.43 9.90 2.99
CA GLY A 147 6.08 8.86 2.00
C GLY A 147 4.67 8.28 2.13
N GLU A 148 4.13 8.17 3.34
CA GLU A 148 2.78 7.67 3.63
C GLU A 148 1.66 8.53 3.00
N GLY A 149 1.81 9.86 3.02
CA GLY A 149 0.79 10.78 2.50
C GLY A 149 0.69 10.80 0.97
N ARG A 150 1.75 10.37 0.27
CA ARG A 150 1.81 10.36 -1.20
C ARG A 150 1.08 9.16 -1.81
N PHE A 151 1.12 7.99 -1.14
CA PHE A 151 0.39 6.79 -1.56
C PHE A 151 -1.13 7.02 -1.49
N MET A 152 -1.64 7.41 -0.32
CA MET A 152 -3.08 7.56 -0.12
C MET A 152 -3.68 8.69 -0.96
N ASN A 153 -2.96 9.82 -1.14
CA ASN A 153 -3.42 10.88 -2.04
C ASN A 153 -3.53 10.43 -3.50
N ARG A 154 -2.57 9.65 -4.01
CA ARG A 154 -2.62 9.13 -5.39
C ARG A 154 -3.70 8.06 -5.55
N PHE A 155 -3.86 7.18 -4.57
CA PHE A 155 -4.88 6.13 -4.55
C PHE A 155 -6.30 6.71 -4.50
N ILE A 156 -6.57 7.68 -3.61
CA ILE A 156 -7.88 8.32 -3.44
C ILE A 156 -8.27 9.18 -4.65
N ARG A 157 -7.31 9.92 -5.23
CA ARG A 157 -7.56 10.74 -6.43
C ARG A 157 -7.93 9.87 -7.64
N PHE A 158 -7.41 8.64 -7.68
CA PHE A 158 -7.68 7.67 -8.74
C PHE A 158 -9.03 6.97 -8.57
N ILE A 159 -9.39 6.53 -7.36
CA ILE A 159 -10.73 5.94 -7.10
C ILE A 159 -11.86 6.93 -7.44
N ARG A 160 -11.66 8.24 -7.20
CA ARG A 160 -12.63 9.28 -7.58
C ARG A 160 -12.75 9.58 -9.08
N SER A 161 -11.90 9.02 -9.93
CA SER A 161 -11.92 9.22 -11.39
C SER A 161 -12.73 8.17 -12.15
N PHE A 162 -13.31 7.21 -11.42
CA PHE A 162 -14.36 6.29 -11.86
C PHE A 162 -15.67 6.64 -11.15
#